data_AF-A0A935NWL7-F1
#
_entry.id   AF-A0A935NWL7-F1
#
_cell.length_a   1.000
_cell.length_b   1.000
_cell.length_c   1.000
_cell.angle_alpha   90.00
_cell.angle_beta   90.00
_cell.angle_gamma   90.00
#
_symmetry.space_group_name_H-M   'P 1'
#
loop_
_entity.id
_entity.type
_entity.pdbx_description
1 polymer ?
#
loop_
_entity_poly.entity_id
_entity_poly.type
_entity_poly.pdbx_seq_one_letter_code
_entity_poly.pdbx_strand_id
1 'polypeptide(L)'
;MSALALVLLVPSTGHACKKRHQSPFELYDASPVVAHVKVTSLPPPGVIRNRPGPGEVGLAALRVLKHTASGAAGSPGAAAAAPKTLTSRLGGTSCDVEFALGDEAVIFLGADGYPEGAHDGYLRARDTWLPVLDAWGQAKDLPARAAVLVDAATSPHPDLRREAVFFLLDEPALLAALGAAQRERLAAQARAKGNAPELALVLVRLRDPAASRGLPSWQKLARAMLRIRAYEAEADPARLAQAIESAKRPAERWAAFERCERARGAKLGRFSRYIQDLDRVPAKDLATSCRDGAALQP
;
A
#
# COMPACT_ATOMS: atom_id res chain seq x y z
N MET A 1 11.74 44.87 25.21
CA MET A 1 10.48 44.36 24.62
C MET A 1 10.87 43.59 23.37
N SER A 2 10.96 42.27 23.44
CA SER A 2 11.38 41.42 22.31
C SER A 2 10.19 40.60 21.83
N ALA A 3 9.73 40.86 20.60
CA ALA A 3 8.69 40.08 19.96
C ALA A 3 9.29 38.81 19.36
N LEU A 4 8.86 37.66 19.87
CA LEU A 4 9.23 36.33 19.36
C LEU A 4 8.38 36.06 18.11
N ALA A 5 9.01 36.07 16.93
CA ALA A 5 8.36 35.70 15.68
C ALA A 5 8.27 34.16 15.59
N LEU A 6 7.06 33.62 15.80
CA LEU A 6 6.76 32.22 15.58
C LEU A 6 6.70 31.98 14.05
N VAL A 7 7.79 31.46 13.48
CA VAL A 7 7.79 30.99 12.09
C VAL A 7 6.96 29.71 12.03
N LEU A 8 5.70 29.85 11.62
CA LEU A 8 4.87 28.72 11.22
C LEU A 8 5.53 28.06 10.00
N LEU A 9 6.18 26.93 10.22
CA LEU A 9 6.65 26.03 9.17
C LEU A 9 5.42 25.48 8.44
N VAL A 10 4.91 26.24 7.47
CA VAL A 10 3.94 25.72 6.50
C VAL A 10 4.72 24.74 5.61
N PRO A 11 4.38 23.43 5.61
CA PRO A 11 5.09 22.48 4.76
C PRO A 11 4.99 22.92 3.29
N SER A 12 6.13 22.94 2.59
CA SER A 12 6.19 23.42 1.21
C SER A 12 5.30 22.57 0.30
N THR A 13 4.45 23.25 -0.49
CA THR A 13 3.47 22.63 -1.39
C THR A 13 4.10 21.80 -2.51
N GLY A 14 5.41 21.97 -2.77
CA GLY A 14 6.17 21.21 -3.78
C GLY A 14 6.41 19.73 -3.46
N HIS A 15 6.11 19.26 -2.23
CA HIS A 15 6.22 17.85 -1.84
C HIS A 15 4.91 17.06 -1.99
N ALA A 16 3.77 17.71 -2.21
CA ALA A 16 2.46 17.05 -2.20
C ALA A 16 2.27 16.01 -3.32
N CYS A 17 2.85 16.27 -4.50
CA CYS A 17 2.82 15.35 -5.64
C CYS A 17 3.84 14.21 -5.57
N LYS A 18 4.78 14.25 -4.62
CA LYS A 18 5.80 13.21 -4.42
C LYS A 18 5.45 12.29 -3.27
N LYS A 19 4.17 12.20 -2.88
CA LYS A 19 3.73 11.20 -1.92
C LYS A 19 4.00 9.81 -2.50
N ARG A 20 4.52 8.95 -1.63
CA ARG A 20 4.72 7.53 -1.90
C ARG A 20 3.37 6.92 -2.33
N HIS A 21 3.33 6.13 -3.41
CA HIS A 21 2.13 5.37 -3.80
C HIS A 21 1.65 4.50 -2.63
N GLN A 22 0.41 4.61 -2.18
CA GLN A 22 -0.15 3.75 -1.14
C GLN A 22 -1.28 2.94 -1.77
N SER A 23 -1.30 1.62 -1.53
CA SER A 23 -2.38 0.79 -2.05
C SER A 23 -3.69 1.13 -1.33
N PRO A 24 -4.86 0.87 -1.92
CA PRO A 24 -6.15 1.00 -1.23
C PRO A 24 -6.25 0.24 0.09
N PHE A 25 -5.51 -0.86 0.24
CA PHE A 25 -5.44 -1.63 1.50
C PHE A 25 -4.63 -0.89 2.58
N GLU A 26 -3.49 -0.30 2.19
CA GLU A 26 -2.67 0.55 3.07
C GLU A 26 -3.48 1.78 3.51
N LEU A 27 -4.19 2.41 2.57
CA LEU A 27 -5.07 3.55 2.83
C LEU A 27 -6.24 3.20 3.75
N TYR A 28 -6.87 2.03 3.54
CA TYR A 28 -7.94 1.60 4.43
C TYR A 28 -7.49 1.49 5.88
N ASP A 29 -6.28 0.95 6.11
CA ASP A 29 -5.74 0.78 7.46
C ASP A 29 -5.31 2.12 8.07
N ALA A 30 -4.67 3.00 7.29
CA ALA A 30 -4.20 4.32 7.74
C ALA A 30 -5.35 5.30 8.02
N SER A 31 -6.36 5.34 7.16
CA SER A 31 -7.39 6.37 7.21
C SER A 31 -8.41 6.12 8.32
N PRO A 32 -8.75 7.11 9.15
CA PRO A 32 -9.82 6.99 10.13
C PRO A 32 -11.20 6.85 9.49
N VAL A 33 -11.42 7.42 8.30
CA VAL A 33 -12.70 7.36 7.59
C VAL A 33 -12.51 6.74 6.22
N VAL A 34 -13.31 5.71 5.93
CA VAL A 34 -13.43 5.11 4.60
C VAL A 34 -14.90 4.99 4.27
N ALA A 35 -15.34 5.60 3.17
CA ALA A 35 -16.75 5.64 2.81
C ALA A 35 -16.96 5.61 1.30
N HIS A 36 -18.05 4.97 0.87
CA HIS A 36 -18.64 5.22 -0.44
C HIS A 36 -19.49 6.48 -0.33
N VAL A 37 -19.15 7.47 -1.14
CA VAL A 37 -19.72 8.81 -1.09
C VAL A 37 -20.26 9.23 -2.44
N LYS A 38 -21.16 10.22 -2.43
CA LYS A 38 -21.55 11.02 -3.59
C LYS A 38 -21.14 12.47 -3.38
N VAL A 39 -20.53 13.08 -4.39
CA VAL A 39 -20.17 14.50 -4.37
C VAL A 39 -21.43 15.35 -4.48
N THR A 40 -21.67 16.20 -3.49
CA THR A 40 -22.89 17.03 -3.38
C THR A 40 -22.64 18.53 -3.49
N SER A 41 -21.41 18.97 -3.25
CA SER A 41 -21.00 20.36 -3.49
C SER A 41 -19.51 20.43 -3.77
N LEU A 42 -19.13 21.42 -4.58
CA LEU A 42 -17.76 21.77 -4.90
C LEU A 42 -17.47 23.19 -4.42
N PRO A 43 -16.21 23.53 -4.10
CA PRO A 43 -15.87 24.91 -3.78
C PRO A 43 -16.09 25.82 -5.01
N PRO A 44 -16.33 27.14 -4.80
CA PRO A 44 -16.54 28.08 -5.90
C PRO A 44 -15.38 28.09 -6.91
N PRO A 45 -15.67 28.31 -8.21
CA PRO A 45 -14.63 28.47 -9.23
C PRO A 45 -13.62 29.56 -8.81
N GLY A 46 -12.33 29.23 -8.83
CA GLY A 46 -11.25 30.18 -8.49
C GLY A 46 -10.60 29.96 -7.12
N VAL A 47 -11.23 29.22 -6.20
CA VAL A 47 -10.59 28.80 -4.94
C VAL A 47 -9.43 27.83 -5.19
N ILE A 48 -9.57 26.96 -6.21
CA ILE A 48 -8.57 25.92 -6.52
C ILE A 48 -7.35 26.49 -7.26
N ARG A 49 -7.50 27.56 -8.06
CA ARG A 49 -6.44 28.01 -9.00
C ARG A 49 -5.50 29.09 -8.45
N ASN A 50 -5.97 29.99 -7.59
CA ASN A 50 -5.26 31.26 -7.33
C ASN A 50 -4.96 31.57 -5.87
N ARG A 51 -5.41 30.76 -4.90
CA ARG A 51 -4.99 30.88 -3.50
C ARG A 51 -4.81 29.49 -2.88
N PRO A 52 -3.66 29.17 -2.27
CA PRO A 52 -3.54 28.00 -1.42
C PRO A 52 -4.44 28.23 -0.19
N GLY A 53 -5.68 27.78 -0.28
CA GLY A 53 -6.65 27.78 0.79
C GLY A 53 -7.49 26.50 0.68
N PRO A 54 -7.87 25.88 1.81
CA PRO A 54 -8.66 24.65 1.78
C PRO A 54 -10.02 24.94 1.13
N GLY A 55 -10.25 24.37 -0.04
CA GLY A 55 -11.60 24.21 -0.57
C GLY A 55 -12.28 23.04 0.14
N GLU A 56 -13.56 23.16 0.47
CA GLU A 56 -14.34 22.06 1.02
C GLU A 56 -15.23 21.44 -0.07
N VAL A 57 -15.21 20.12 -0.14
CA VAL A 57 -16.11 19.31 -0.97
C VAL A 57 -17.11 18.64 -0.05
N GLY A 58 -18.38 18.93 -0.23
CA GLY A 58 -19.45 18.26 0.51
C GLY A 58 -19.75 16.89 -0.08
N LEU A 59 -19.82 15.89 0.78
CA LEU A 59 -20.00 14.49 0.42
C LEU A 59 -21.22 13.93 1.14
N ALA A 60 -22.16 13.33 0.40
CA ALA A 60 -23.19 12.48 1.00
C ALA A 60 -22.58 11.08 1.19
N ALA A 61 -22.57 10.58 2.43
CA ALA A 61 -22.12 9.23 2.72
C ALA A 61 -23.23 8.24 2.34
N LEU A 62 -23.02 7.48 1.27
CA LEU A 62 -23.94 6.44 0.83
C LEU A 62 -23.75 5.18 1.67
N ARG A 63 -22.49 4.87 2.02
CA ARG A 63 -22.12 3.79 2.93
C ARG A 63 -20.79 4.10 3.60
N VAL A 64 -20.73 3.96 4.92
CA VAL A 64 -19.49 4.10 5.70
C VAL A 64 -18.91 2.71 5.97
N LEU A 65 -17.69 2.47 5.50
CA LEU A 65 -16.97 1.20 5.72
C LEU A 65 -16.13 1.23 7.00
N LYS A 66 -15.56 2.40 7.32
CA LYS A 66 -14.76 2.64 8.52
C LYS A 66 -14.98 4.06 8.98
N HIS A 67 -15.18 4.26 10.27
CA HIS A 67 -15.22 5.57 10.88
C HIS A 67 -14.74 5.49 12.33
N THR A 68 -13.47 5.84 12.57
CA THR A 68 -12.95 6.01 13.92
C THR A 68 -13.09 7.49 14.28
N ALA A 69 -13.95 7.81 15.24
CA ALA A 69 -14.17 9.20 15.64
C ALA A 69 -12.84 9.86 16.03
N SER A 70 -12.42 10.87 15.27
CA SER A 70 -11.25 11.67 15.60
C SER A 70 -11.59 12.54 16.81
N GLY A 71 -11.12 12.14 18.00
CA GLY A 71 -11.03 13.07 19.15
C GLY A 71 -11.82 12.74 20.41
N ALA A 72 -12.52 11.61 20.52
CA ALA A 72 -13.06 11.18 21.83
C ALA A 72 -12.21 10.03 22.39
N ALA A 73 -11.11 10.38 23.07
CA ALA A 73 -10.51 9.50 24.06
C ALA A 73 -11.49 9.39 25.26
N GLY A 74 -12.57 8.65 25.08
CA GLY A 74 -13.63 8.57 26.08
C GLY A 74 -14.71 7.59 25.65
N SER A 75 -14.64 6.39 26.22
CA SER A 75 -15.64 5.30 26.16
C SER A 75 -15.61 4.42 24.90
N PRO A 76 -14.89 3.28 24.95
CA PRO A 76 -15.17 2.16 24.06
C PRO A 76 -16.56 1.60 24.42
N GLY A 77 -17.58 1.84 23.61
CA GLY A 77 -18.89 1.21 23.85
C GLY A 77 -20.08 1.72 23.05
N ALA A 78 -20.06 2.96 22.55
CA ALA A 78 -21.15 3.46 21.70
C ALA A 78 -20.72 3.45 20.23
N ALA A 79 -21.33 2.57 19.42
CA ALA A 79 -21.28 2.70 17.97
C ALA A 79 -21.96 4.02 17.61
N ALA A 80 -21.18 5.09 17.43
CA ALA A 80 -21.70 6.35 16.92
C ALA A 80 -22.40 6.07 15.59
N ALA A 81 -23.62 6.59 15.43
CA ALA A 81 -24.34 6.47 14.16
C ALA A 81 -23.44 7.00 13.03
N ALA A 82 -23.30 6.22 11.96
CA ALA A 82 -22.46 6.61 10.84
C ALA A 82 -22.91 7.97 10.29
N PRO A 83 -21.98 8.92 10.06
CA PRO A 83 -22.34 10.23 9.55
C PRO A 83 -23.01 10.10 8.18
N LYS A 84 -24.11 10.84 7.98
CA LYS A 84 -24.81 10.90 6.68
C LYS A 84 -24.12 11.84 5.68
N THR A 85 -23.34 12.79 6.19
CA THR A 85 -22.58 13.76 5.41
C THR A 85 -21.15 13.80 5.89
N LEU A 86 -20.22 13.93 4.95
CA LEU A 86 -18.81 14.09 5.18
C LEU A 86 -18.34 15.36 4.45
N THR A 87 -17.21 15.90 4.89
CA THR A 87 -16.54 16.99 4.19
C THR A 87 -15.12 16.54 3.89
N SER A 88 -14.73 16.65 2.63
CA SER A 88 -13.34 16.47 2.20
C SER A 88 -12.70 17.83 1.99
N ARG A 89 -11.48 18.01 2.48
CA ARG A 89 -10.66 19.18 2.19
C ARG A 89 -9.85 18.93 0.93
N LEU A 90 -9.78 19.93 0.06
CA LEU A 90 -8.88 19.91 -1.09
C LEU A 90 -7.51 20.44 -0.69
N GLY A 91 -6.46 19.73 -1.13
CA GLY A 91 -5.15 20.33 -1.29
C GLY A 91 -5.22 21.51 -2.26
N GLY A 92 -4.18 22.33 -2.32
CA GLY A 92 -4.00 23.35 -3.36
C GLY A 92 -2.87 22.95 -4.29
N THR A 93 -2.81 21.67 -4.68
CA THR A 93 -1.65 21.05 -5.31
C THR A 93 -2.02 20.47 -6.67
N SER A 94 -1.08 20.43 -7.63
CA SER A 94 -1.37 19.92 -8.97
C SER A 94 -1.68 18.42 -9.04
N CYS A 95 -1.72 17.73 -7.90
CA CYS A 95 -2.08 16.32 -7.78
C CYS A 95 -3.47 16.11 -7.21
N ASP A 96 -4.21 17.20 -6.96
CA ASP A 96 -5.55 17.18 -6.38
C ASP A 96 -6.54 16.40 -7.26
N VAL A 97 -7.38 15.59 -6.62
CA VAL A 97 -8.49 14.88 -7.23
C VAL A 97 -9.46 15.89 -7.81
N GLU A 98 -9.73 15.74 -9.09
CA GLU A 98 -10.87 16.41 -9.73
C GLU A 98 -12.15 15.70 -9.26
N PHE A 99 -12.75 16.25 -8.21
CA PHE A 99 -14.12 15.93 -7.83
C PHE A 99 -15.07 16.54 -8.87
N ALA A 100 -15.99 15.73 -9.41
CA ALA A 100 -17.10 16.23 -10.20
C ALA A 100 -18.40 16.09 -9.41
N LEU A 101 -19.26 17.11 -9.52
CA LEU A 101 -20.54 17.12 -8.82
C LEU A 101 -21.40 15.93 -9.29
N GLY A 102 -21.95 15.19 -8.34
CA GLY A 102 -22.78 14.01 -8.61
C GLY A 102 -22.00 12.70 -8.78
N ASP A 103 -20.67 12.73 -8.91
CA ASP A 103 -19.85 11.52 -8.95
C ASP A 103 -19.98 10.73 -7.65
N GLU A 104 -19.82 9.41 -7.75
CA GLU A 104 -19.65 8.56 -6.59
C GLU A 104 -18.32 7.83 -6.62
N ALA A 105 -17.74 7.63 -5.45
CA ALA A 105 -16.47 6.94 -5.29
C ALA A 105 -16.31 6.37 -3.88
N VAL A 106 -15.28 5.56 -3.70
CA VAL A 106 -14.75 5.27 -2.36
C VAL A 106 -13.71 6.33 -2.02
N ILE A 107 -13.86 6.96 -0.86
CA ILE A 107 -12.94 7.96 -0.33
C ILE A 107 -12.23 7.46 0.93
N PHE A 108 -10.94 7.78 1.06
CA PHE A 108 -10.11 7.58 2.24
C PHE A 108 -9.76 8.93 2.83
N LEU A 109 -10.25 9.27 4.02
CA LEU A 109 -9.99 10.55 4.67
C LEU A 109 -9.14 10.37 5.92
N GLY A 110 -8.10 11.19 6.03
CA GLY A 110 -7.27 11.39 7.21
C GLY A 110 -8.04 12.05 8.36
N ALA A 111 -7.42 12.07 9.54
CA ALA A 111 -8.04 12.66 10.74
C ALA A 111 -8.25 14.19 10.62
N ASP A 112 -7.51 14.81 9.71
CA ASP A 112 -7.56 16.23 9.37
C ASP A 112 -8.60 16.56 8.26
N GLY A 113 -9.31 15.55 7.76
CA GLY A 113 -10.32 15.68 6.71
C GLY A 113 -9.74 15.81 5.29
N TYR A 114 -8.43 15.68 5.12
CA TYR A 114 -7.83 15.59 3.79
C TYR A 114 -7.86 14.15 3.29
N PRO A 115 -8.04 13.92 1.98
CA PRO A 115 -7.91 12.57 1.45
C PRO A 115 -6.47 12.04 1.56
N GLU A 116 -6.34 10.75 1.83
CA GLU A 116 -5.04 10.06 1.94
C GLU A 116 -4.70 9.27 0.67
N GLY A 117 -3.44 9.33 0.23
CA GLY A 117 -2.90 8.54 -0.89
C GLY A 117 -2.42 9.36 -2.08
N ALA A 118 -1.80 8.67 -3.05
CA ALA A 118 -1.47 9.23 -4.35
C ALA A 118 -2.73 9.27 -5.22
N HIS A 119 -3.00 10.41 -5.88
CA HIS A 119 -4.31 10.71 -6.48
C HIS A 119 -5.44 10.77 -5.43
N ASP A 120 -5.10 11.27 -4.23
CA ASP A 120 -5.94 11.67 -3.09
C ASP A 120 -7.08 10.73 -2.71
N GLY A 121 -6.80 9.44 -2.58
CA GLY A 121 -7.68 8.52 -1.87
C GLY A 121 -9.07 8.39 -2.48
N TYR A 122 -9.19 8.57 -3.80
CA TYR A 122 -10.46 8.58 -4.51
C TYR A 122 -10.52 7.48 -5.56
N LEU A 123 -11.32 6.44 -5.30
CA LEU A 123 -11.46 5.29 -6.20
C LEU A 123 -12.76 5.36 -6.99
N ARG A 124 -12.64 5.69 -8.29
CA ARG A 124 -13.78 5.81 -9.23
C ARG A 124 -14.42 4.47 -9.61
N ALA A 125 -13.65 3.38 -9.61
CA ALA A 125 -14.16 2.03 -9.89
C ALA A 125 -14.86 1.42 -8.64
N ARG A 126 -15.83 2.14 -8.08
CA ARG A 126 -16.46 1.83 -6.79
C ARG A 126 -17.03 0.41 -6.74
N ASP A 127 -17.70 -0.04 -7.82
CA ASP A 127 -18.37 -1.34 -7.84
C ASP A 127 -17.35 -2.50 -7.79
N THR A 128 -16.12 -2.25 -8.23
CA THR A 128 -14.98 -3.17 -8.10
C THR A 128 -14.37 -3.13 -6.69
N TRP A 129 -14.17 -1.93 -6.14
CA TRP A 129 -13.42 -1.75 -4.89
C TRP A 129 -14.24 -1.94 -3.62
N LEU A 130 -15.52 -1.55 -3.63
CA LEU A 130 -16.37 -1.51 -2.45
C LEU A 130 -16.53 -2.90 -1.80
N PRO A 131 -16.83 -3.99 -2.53
CA PRO A 131 -16.94 -5.32 -1.91
C PRO A 131 -15.62 -5.80 -1.31
N VAL A 132 -14.49 -5.48 -1.96
CA VAL A 132 -13.14 -5.89 -1.51
C VAL A 132 -12.75 -5.15 -0.23
N LEU A 133 -12.98 -3.84 -0.17
CA LEU A 133 -12.64 -3.04 1.01
C LEU A 133 -13.57 -3.34 2.19
N ASP A 134 -14.83 -3.68 1.94
CA ASP A 134 -15.74 -4.18 2.96
C ASP A 134 -15.23 -5.51 3.55
N ALA A 135 -14.88 -6.48 2.69
CA ALA A 135 -14.28 -7.74 3.13
C ALA A 135 -12.96 -7.53 3.89
N TRP A 136 -12.11 -6.60 3.43
CA TRP A 136 -10.87 -6.21 4.11
C TRP A 136 -11.12 -5.66 5.51
N GLY A 137 -12.13 -4.79 5.68
CA GLY A 137 -12.53 -4.25 6.97
C GLY A 137 -13.07 -5.30 7.96
N GLN A 138 -13.70 -6.35 7.45
CA GLN A 138 -14.19 -7.47 8.26
C GLN A 138 -13.10 -8.48 8.63
N ALA A 139 -12.03 -8.58 7.84
CA ALA A 139 -10.93 -9.49 8.11
C ALA A 139 -10.09 -9.03 9.33
N LYS A 140 -10.27 -9.74 10.47
CA LYS A 140 -9.68 -9.38 11.77
C LYS A 140 -8.31 -9.98 12.05
N ASP A 141 -7.85 -10.92 11.23
CA ASP A 141 -6.56 -11.59 11.38
C ASP A 141 -5.79 -11.66 10.05
N LEU A 142 -4.51 -12.06 10.13
CA LEU A 142 -3.65 -12.16 8.96
C LEU A 142 -4.15 -13.19 7.94
N PRO A 143 -4.59 -14.41 8.31
CA PRO A 143 -5.13 -15.37 7.34
C PRO A 143 -6.35 -14.87 6.57
N ALA A 144 -7.32 -14.22 7.25
CA ALA A 144 -8.49 -13.66 6.61
C ALA A 144 -8.12 -12.51 5.67
N ARG A 145 -7.20 -11.62 6.09
CA ARG A 145 -6.72 -10.53 5.23
C ARG A 145 -5.97 -11.07 4.00
N ALA A 146 -5.14 -12.08 4.18
CA ALA A 146 -4.45 -12.74 3.09
C ALA A 146 -5.43 -13.39 2.10
N ALA A 147 -6.55 -13.95 2.57
CA ALA A 147 -7.61 -14.49 1.72
C ALA A 147 -8.23 -13.40 0.82
N VAL A 148 -8.60 -12.25 1.39
CA VAL A 148 -9.15 -11.11 0.64
C VAL A 148 -8.18 -10.66 -0.46
N LEU A 149 -6.88 -10.60 -0.15
CA LEU A 149 -5.86 -10.22 -1.14
C LEU A 149 -5.70 -11.25 -2.26
N VAL A 150 -5.82 -12.55 -1.97
CA VAL A 150 -5.76 -13.59 -3.01
C VAL A 150 -6.96 -13.50 -3.94
N ASP A 151 -8.15 -13.24 -3.39
CA ASP A 151 -9.35 -13.03 -4.21
C ASP A 151 -9.20 -11.79 -5.10
N ALA A 152 -8.71 -10.68 -4.55
CA ALA A 152 -8.43 -9.47 -5.31
C ALA A 152 -7.32 -9.67 -6.37
N ALA A 153 -6.23 -10.35 -6.02
CA ALA A 153 -5.10 -10.65 -6.90
C ALA A 153 -5.46 -11.63 -8.03
N THR A 154 -6.53 -12.40 -7.89
CA THR A 154 -7.05 -13.30 -8.93
C THR A 154 -8.23 -12.71 -9.71
N SER A 155 -8.62 -11.46 -9.39
CA SER A 155 -9.69 -10.74 -10.08
C SER A 155 -9.38 -10.52 -11.57
N PRO A 156 -10.42 -10.53 -12.44
CA PRO A 156 -10.26 -10.09 -13.83
C PRO A 156 -9.93 -8.60 -13.94
N HIS A 157 -10.27 -7.77 -12.94
CA HIS A 157 -10.01 -6.33 -12.96
C HIS A 157 -8.51 -6.04 -12.79
N PRO A 158 -7.82 -5.48 -13.81
CA PRO A 158 -6.37 -5.35 -13.81
C PRO A 158 -5.83 -4.43 -12.72
N ASP A 159 -6.50 -3.31 -12.42
CA ASP A 159 -6.03 -2.37 -11.41
C ASP A 159 -6.16 -2.95 -9.99
N LEU A 160 -7.30 -3.56 -9.67
CA LEU A 160 -7.52 -4.26 -8.40
C LEU A 160 -6.48 -5.37 -8.20
N ARG A 161 -6.28 -6.19 -9.23
CA ARG A 161 -5.28 -7.26 -9.22
C ARG A 161 -3.89 -6.71 -8.94
N ARG A 162 -3.46 -5.69 -9.68
CA ARG A 162 -2.13 -5.08 -9.55
C ARG A 162 -1.90 -4.52 -8.15
N GLU A 163 -2.85 -3.77 -7.60
CA GLU A 163 -2.74 -3.22 -6.25
C GLU A 163 -2.69 -4.31 -5.17
N ALA A 164 -3.53 -5.34 -5.27
CA ALA A 164 -3.51 -6.46 -4.33
C ALA A 164 -2.20 -7.23 -4.39
N VAL A 165 -1.68 -7.48 -5.60
CA VAL A 165 -0.38 -8.12 -5.80
C VAL A 165 0.76 -7.28 -5.23
N PHE A 166 0.82 -5.98 -5.52
CA PHE A 166 1.88 -5.13 -4.98
C PHE A 166 1.80 -4.98 -3.47
N PHE A 167 0.61 -4.89 -2.90
CA PHE A 167 0.45 -4.85 -1.45
C PHE A 167 0.89 -6.18 -0.82
N LEU A 168 0.45 -7.32 -1.36
CA LEU A 168 0.88 -8.64 -0.87
C LEU A 168 2.40 -8.83 -1.01
N LEU A 169 2.99 -8.38 -2.11
CA LEU A 169 4.44 -8.38 -2.32
C LEU A 169 5.18 -7.55 -1.28
N ASP A 170 4.55 -6.55 -0.70
CA ASP A 170 5.15 -5.62 0.22
C ASP A 170 4.94 -6.00 1.70
N GLU A 171 4.09 -7.00 1.99
CA GLU A 171 3.67 -7.38 3.34
C GLU A 171 4.09 -8.82 3.71
N PRO A 172 5.30 -9.02 4.29
CA PRO A 172 5.83 -10.35 4.61
C PRO A 172 4.94 -11.18 5.54
N ALA A 173 4.27 -10.54 6.49
CA ALA A 173 3.37 -11.21 7.43
C ALA A 173 2.14 -11.81 6.71
N LEU A 174 1.57 -11.09 5.73
CA LEU A 174 0.44 -11.58 4.94
C LEU A 174 0.87 -12.71 3.99
N LEU A 175 2.07 -12.61 3.39
CA LEU A 175 2.65 -13.71 2.61
C LEU A 175 2.86 -14.98 3.45
N ALA A 176 3.35 -14.83 4.68
CA ALA A 176 3.54 -15.94 5.60
C ALA A 176 2.21 -16.59 6.01
N ALA A 177 1.14 -15.81 6.12
CA ALA A 177 -0.20 -16.28 6.46
C ALA A 177 -0.93 -17.02 5.32
N LEU A 178 -0.39 -17.02 4.10
CA LEU A 178 -1.00 -17.74 2.97
C LEU A 178 -0.97 -19.25 3.16
N GLY A 179 -2.16 -19.86 3.20
CA GLY A 179 -2.35 -21.31 3.24
C GLY A 179 -2.09 -21.99 1.88
N ALA A 180 -2.00 -23.32 1.88
CA ALA A 180 -1.68 -24.11 0.69
C ALA A 180 -2.66 -23.86 -0.48
N ALA A 181 -3.97 -23.87 -0.21
CA ALA A 181 -5.00 -23.64 -1.22
C ALA A 181 -4.89 -22.24 -1.87
N GLN A 182 -4.57 -21.22 -1.09
CA GLN A 182 -4.38 -19.86 -1.60
C GLN A 182 -3.15 -19.77 -2.51
N ARG A 183 -2.04 -20.42 -2.13
CA ARG A 183 -0.82 -20.48 -2.95
C ARG A 183 -1.08 -21.21 -4.27
N GLU A 184 -1.82 -22.31 -4.22
CA GLU A 184 -2.20 -23.05 -5.42
C GLU A 184 -3.05 -22.20 -6.38
N ARG A 185 -4.02 -21.44 -5.85
CA ARG A 185 -4.82 -20.50 -6.65
C ARG A 185 -3.97 -19.44 -7.33
N LEU A 186 -3.04 -18.82 -6.59
CA LEU A 186 -2.09 -17.84 -7.16
C LEU A 186 -1.22 -18.49 -8.25
N ALA A 187 -0.74 -19.71 -8.01
CA ALA A 187 0.09 -20.46 -8.96
C ALA A 187 -0.69 -20.85 -10.23
N ALA A 188 -1.96 -21.24 -10.10
CA ALA A 188 -2.84 -21.54 -11.23
C ALA A 188 -3.07 -20.27 -12.06
N GLN A 189 -3.41 -19.15 -11.41
CA GLN A 189 -3.64 -17.88 -12.10
C GLN A 189 -2.39 -17.38 -12.82
N ALA A 190 -1.21 -17.47 -12.19
CA ALA A 190 0.06 -17.09 -12.81
C ALA A 190 0.50 -17.98 -13.99
N ARG A 191 -0.19 -19.09 -14.27
CA ARG A 191 0.07 -19.96 -15.42
C ARG A 191 -0.92 -19.73 -16.58
N ALA A 192 -2.03 -19.03 -16.34
CA ALA A 192 -3.06 -18.81 -17.36
C ALA A 192 -2.53 -17.96 -18.54
N LYS A 193 -2.98 -18.22 -19.77
CA LYS A 193 -2.58 -17.40 -20.93
C LYS A 193 -3.11 -15.96 -20.80
N GLY A 194 -2.31 -14.96 -21.19
CA GLY A 194 -2.65 -13.52 -21.05
C GLY A 194 -2.14 -12.87 -19.75
N ASN A 195 -1.10 -13.47 -19.17
CA ASN A 195 -0.71 -13.37 -17.77
C ASN A 195 -0.41 -11.97 -17.21
N ALA A 196 -0.73 -11.85 -15.92
CA ALA A 196 -0.30 -10.84 -14.96
C ALA A 196 1.11 -11.19 -14.43
N PRO A 197 2.21 -10.72 -15.06
CA PRO A 197 3.58 -11.03 -14.64
C PRO A 197 3.86 -10.67 -13.17
N GLU A 198 3.07 -9.75 -12.60
CA GLU A 198 3.09 -9.39 -11.20
C GLU A 198 2.79 -10.56 -10.25
N LEU A 199 1.91 -11.50 -10.62
CA LEU A 199 1.63 -12.69 -9.78
C LEU A 199 2.82 -13.63 -9.68
N ALA A 200 3.62 -13.75 -10.74
CA ALA A 200 4.83 -14.57 -10.71
C ALA A 200 5.85 -14.05 -9.68
N LEU A 201 5.84 -12.75 -9.39
CA LEU A 201 6.69 -12.15 -8.36
C LEU A 201 6.24 -12.54 -6.94
N VAL A 202 4.93 -12.69 -6.71
CA VAL A 202 4.41 -13.21 -5.43
C VAL A 202 4.93 -14.63 -5.21
N LEU A 203 4.86 -15.46 -6.25
CA LEU A 203 5.38 -16.83 -6.22
C LEU A 203 6.90 -16.87 -6.00
N VAL A 204 7.65 -15.88 -6.52
CA VAL A 204 9.08 -15.73 -6.22
C VAL A 204 9.31 -15.49 -4.74
N ARG A 205 8.56 -14.58 -4.11
CA ARG A 205 8.66 -14.33 -2.67
C ARG A 205 8.25 -15.54 -1.83
N LEU A 206 7.30 -16.32 -2.32
CA LEU A 206 6.88 -17.58 -1.68
C LEU A 206 7.86 -18.74 -1.93
N ARG A 207 8.91 -18.54 -2.74
CA ARG A 207 9.84 -19.58 -3.19
C ARG A 207 9.16 -20.74 -3.91
N ASP A 208 8.00 -20.48 -4.53
CA ASP A 208 7.21 -21.47 -5.23
C ASP A 208 7.87 -21.83 -6.59
N PRO A 209 8.16 -23.11 -6.87
CA PRO A 209 8.75 -23.53 -8.14
C PRO A 209 7.93 -23.15 -9.38
N ALA A 210 6.61 -22.98 -9.23
CA ALA A 210 5.69 -22.55 -10.28
C ALA A 210 6.07 -21.20 -10.88
N ALA A 211 6.70 -20.32 -10.08
CA ALA A 211 7.13 -19.00 -10.51
C ALA A 211 8.00 -19.04 -11.78
N SER A 212 8.87 -20.05 -11.90
CA SER A 212 9.82 -20.17 -13.01
C SER A 212 9.17 -20.20 -14.40
N ARG A 213 7.93 -20.68 -14.51
CA ARG A 213 7.18 -20.84 -15.77
C ARG A 213 6.45 -19.56 -16.20
N GLY A 214 6.09 -18.69 -15.26
CA GLY A 214 5.31 -17.47 -15.50
C GLY A 214 6.14 -16.20 -15.64
N LEU A 215 7.42 -16.22 -15.24
CA LEU A 215 8.28 -15.04 -15.29
C LEU A 215 8.68 -14.69 -16.73
N PRO A 216 8.48 -13.45 -17.20
CA PRO A 216 9.06 -12.98 -18.45
C PRO A 216 10.59 -13.11 -18.48
N SER A 217 11.18 -13.22 -19.68
CA SER A 217 12.64 -13.36 -19.86
C SER A 217 13.44 -12.20 -19.27
N TRP A 218 12.85 -11.01 -19.18
CA TRP A 218 13.47 -9.80 -18.62
C TRP A 218 13.53 -9.80 -17.08
N GLN A 219 12.80 -10.67 -16.38
CA GLN A 219 12.88 -10.81 -14.93
C GLN A 219 14.00 -11.76 -14.48
N LYS A 220 15.22 -11.55 -14.99
CA LYS A 220 16.41 -12.38 -14.70
C LYS A 220 16.72 -12.44 -13.20
N LEU A 221 16.55 -11.32 -12.48
CA LEU A 221 16.82 -11.28 -11.04
C LEU A 221 15.88 -12.21 -10.26
N ALA A 222 14.57 -12.12 -10.49
CA ALA A 222 13.58 -12.93 -9.79
C ALA A 222 13.83 -14.44 -9.98
N ARG A 223 14.21 -14.84 -11.19
CA ARG A 223 14.64 -16.23 -11.47
C ARG A 223 15.93 -16.60 -10.74
N ALA A 224 16.91 -15.70 -10.68
CA ALA A 224 18.16 -15.95 -9.97
C ALA A 224 17.93 -16.08 -8.46
N MET A 225 17.04 -15.24 -7.89
CA MET A 225 16.64 -15.33 -6.49
C MET A 225 16.07 -16.70 -6.14
N LEU A 226 15.17 -17.27 -6.97
CA LEU A 226 14.59 -18.61 -6.75
C LEU A 226 15.63 -19.74 -6.63
N ARG A 227 16.81 -19.56 -7.20
CA ARG A 227 17.90 -20.55 -7.16
C ARG A 227 18.78 -20.41 -5.91
N ILE A 228 18.69 -19.29 -5.19
CA ILE A 228 19.50 -19.02 -4.00
C ILE A 228 18.78 -19.56 -2.77
N ARG A 229 19.23 -20.74 -2.31
CA ARG A 229 18.73 -21.42 -1.11
C ARG A 229 19.59 -21.19 0.13
N ALA A 230 20.78 -20.59 -0.04
CA ALA A 230 21.81 -20.47 1.00
C ALA A 230 21.36 -19.72 2.27
N TYR A 231 20.31 -18.90 2.19
CA TYR A 231 19.83 -18.10 3.31
C TYR A 231 18.54 -18.63 3.95
N GLU A 232 17.90 -19.68 3.41
CA GLU A 232 16.55 -20.07 3.86
C GLU A 232 16.49 -20.49 5.33
N ALA A 233 17.53 -21.18 5.81
CA ALA A 233 17.64 -21.59 7.20
C ALA A 233 18.14 -20.47 8.13
N GLU A 234 18.73 -19.39 7.59
CA GLU A 234 19.30 -18.32 8.40
C GLU A 234 18.18 -17.46 8.99
N ALA A 235 18.21 -17.23 10.30
CA ALA A 235 17.23 -16.42 11.02
C ALA A 235 17.87 -15.25 11.76
N ASP A 236 19.20 -15.22 11.91
CA ASP A 236 19.92 -14.15 12.57
C ASP A 236 20.02 -12.92 11.65
N PRO A 237 19.40 -11.77 12.02
CA PRO A 237 19.48 -10.56 11.22
C PRO A 237 20.90 -10.03 11.03
N ALA A 238 21.82 -10.25 11.99
CA ALA A 238 23.21 -9.78 11.87
C ALA A 238 23.96 -10.55 10.76
N ARG A 239 23.78 -11.87 10.71
CA ARG A 239 24.37 -12.72 9.66
C ARG A 239 23.75 -12.43 8.29
N LEU A 240 22.45 -12.19 8.23
CA LEU A 240 21.78 -11.78 6.99
C LEU A 240 22.27 -10.41 6.51
N ALA A 241 22.46 -9.45 7.41
CA ALA A 241 23.03 -8.14 7.07
C ALA A 241 24.45 -8.26 6.51
N GLN A 242 25.30 -9.07 7.12
CA GLN A 242 26.64 -9.34 6.59
C GLN A 242 26.58 -10.00 5.20
N ALA A 243 25.64 -10.92 4.99
CA ALA A 243 25.41 -11.54 3.68
C ALA A 243 24.97 -10.51 2.63
N ILE A 244 24.15 -9.53 2.99
CA ILE A 244 23.72 -8.44 2.11
C ILE A 244 24.92 -7.57 1.69
N GLU A 245 25.79 -7.18 2.64
CA GLU A 245 26.95 -6.34 2.36
C GLU A 245 28.01 -7.05 1.51
N SER A 246 28.25 -8.33 1.81
CA SER A 246 29.26 -9.16 1.12
C SER A 246 28.78 -9.74 -0.21
N ALA A 247 27.48 -9.68 -0.51
CA ALA A 247 26.91 -10.20 -1.75
C ALA A 247 27.46 -9.46 -2.98
N LYS A 248 28.21 -10.22 -3.80
CA LYS A 248 28.75 -9.75 -5.08
C LYS A 248 27.67 -9.62 -6.14
N ARG A 249 26.63 -10.47 -6.07
CA ARG A 249 25.53 -10.50 -7.04
C ARG A 249 24.29 -9.84 -6.44
N PRO A 250 23.58 -8.97 -7.19
CA PRO A 250 22.32 -8.38 -6.71
C PRO A 250 21.30 -9.44 -6.25
N ALA A 251 21.22 -10.59 -6.92
CA ALA A 251 20.27 -11.64 -6.55
C ALA A 251 20.52 -12.24 -5.16
N GLU A 252 21.80 -12.38 -4.76
CA GLU A 252 22.18 -12.87 -3.43
C GLU A 252 21.82 -11.85 -2.36
N ARG A 253 22.15 -10.58 -2.63
CA ARG A 253 21.81 -9.45 -1.76
C ARG A 253 20.32 -9.40 -1.47
N TRP A 254 19.50 -9.45 -2.52
CA TRP A 254 18.06 -9.40 -2.40
C TRP A 254 17.47 -10.66 -1.77
N ALA A 255 18.01 -11.84 -2.05
CA ALA A 255 17.57 -13.07 -1.39
C ALA A 255 17.83 -13.05 0.13
N ALA A 256 18.97 -12.51 0.56
CA ALA A 256 19.30 -12.31 1.97
C ALA A 256 18.41 -11.24 2.63
N PHE A 257 18.19 -10.10 1.97
CA PHE A 257 17.32 -9.04 2.48
C PHE A 257 15.86 -9.49 2.64
N GLU A 258 15.32 -10.19 1.63
CA GLU A 258 13.98 -10.78 1.68
C GLU A 258 13.84 -11.84 2.79
N ARG A 259 14.91 -12.61 3.05
CA ARG A 259 14.94 -13.51 4.20
C ARG A 259 14.90 -12.74 5.52
N CYS A 260 15.61 -11.62 5.61
CA CYS A 260 15.61 -10.76 6.80
C CYS A 260 14.23 -10.20 7.12
N GLU A 261 13.50 -9.73 6.10
CA GLU A 261 12.09 -9.32 6.25
C GLU A 261 11.21 -10.44 6.81
N ARG A 262 11.36 -11.67 6.32
CA ARG A 262 10.64 -12.84 6.85
C ARG A 262 11.03 -13.18 8.29
N ALA A 263 12.32 -13.16 8.60
CA ALA A 263 12.81 -13.47 9.95
C ALA A 263 12.29 -12.46 10.97
N ARG A 264 12.13 -11.20 10.57
CA ARG A 264 11.56 -10.14 11.41
C ARG A 264 10.03 -10.07 11.39
N GLY A 265 9.38 -10.71 10.42
CA GLY A 265 7.93 -10.56 10.19
C GLY A 265 7.53 -9.13 9.82
N ALA A 266 8.46 -8.33 9.30
CA ALA A 266 8.27 -6.90 9.06
C ALA A 266 8.77 -6.49 7.67
N LYS A 267 8.07 -5.54 7.07
CA LYS A 267 8.48 -4.88 5.83
C LYS A 267 9.66 -3.96 6.11
N LEU A 268 10.82 -4.29 5.57
CA LEU A 268 12.04 -3.48 5.65
C LEU A 268 12.18 -2.58 4.41
N GLY A 269 11.49 -2.90 3.33
CA GLY A 269 10.95 -1.86 2.47
C GLY A 269 10.12 -2.42 1.31
N ARG A 270 10.07 -1.69 0.19
CA ARG A 270 9.08 -1.93 -0.87
C ARG A 270 9.57 -2.84 -1.97
N PHE A 271 9.19 -4.11 -1.90
CA PHE A 271 9.43 -5.07 -2.96
C PHE A 271 8.89 -4.63 -4.33
N SER A 272 7.73 -3.98 -4.34
CA SER A 272 7.14 -3.39 -5.53
C SER A 272 8.05 -2.36 -6.23
N ARG A 273 8.73 -1.49 -5.48
CA ARG A 273 9.74 -0.56 -6.02
C ARG A 273 11.04 -1.27 -6.37
N TYR A 274 11.40 -2.32 -5.63
CA TYR A 274 12.67 -3.01 -5.83
C TYR A 274 12.82 -3.52 -7.24
N ILE A 275 11.78 -4.11 -7.84
CA ILE A 275 11.87 -4.75 -9.16
C ILE A 275 12.20 -3.77 -10.30
N GLN A 276 11.93 -2.47 -10.11
CA GLN A 276 12.21 -1.43 -11.10
C GLN A 276 13.60 -0.78 -10.93
N ASP A 277 14.16 -0.78 -9.71
CA ASP A 277 15.38 -0.04 -9.35
C ASP A 277 16.43 -0.90 -8.59
N LEU A 278 16.47 -2.22 -8.82
CA LEU A 278 17.21 -3.24 -8.06
C LEU A 278 18.69 -2.93 -7.75
N ASP A 279 19.35 -2.16 -8.61
CA ASP A 279 20.78 -1.87 -8.52
C ASP A 279 21.07 -0.50 -7.89
N ARG A 280 20.05 0.29 -7.54
CA ARG A 280 20.21 1.67 -7.07
C ARG A 280 20.29 1.82 -5.56
N VAL A 281 19.77 0.86 -4.79
CA VAL A 281 19.82 0.92 -3.32
C VAL A 281 21.18 0.41 -2.83
N PRO A 282 21.96 1.24 -2.10
CA PRO A 282 23.25 0.81 -1.56
C PRO A 282 23.11 -0.41 -0.64
N ALA A 283 24.01 -1.40 -0.79
CA ALA A 283 23.99 -2.61 0.02
C ALA A 283 24.07 -2.32 1.53
N LYS A 284 24.80 -1.25 1.90
CA LYS A 284 24.94 -0.80 3.28
C LYS A 284 23.60 -0.36 3.89
N ASP A 285 22.73 0.26 3.12
CA ASP A 285 21.42 0.74 3.60
C ASP A 285 20.48 -0.45 3.82
N LEU A 286 20.46 -1.41 2.88
CA LEU A 286 19.73 -2.67 3.02
C LEU A 286 20.19 -3.44 4.27
N ALA A 287 21.50 -3.55 4.48
CA ALA A 287 22.07 -4.25 5.62
C ALA A 287 21.78 -3.55 6.94
N THR A 288 21.81 -2.22 6.96
CA THR A 288 21.46 -1.40 8.14
C THR A 288 19.99 -1.57 8.49
N SER A 289 19.10 -1.47 7.50
CA SER A 289 17.68 -1.78 7.69
C SER A 289 17.45 -3.21 8.21
N CYS A 290 18.19 -4.19 7.69
CA CYS A 290 18.15 -5.55 8.19
C CYS A 290 18.68 -5.70 9.63
N ARG A 291 19.74 -4.98 10.04
CA ARG A 291 20.27 -4.99 11.42
C ARG A 291 19.33 -4.33 12.41
N ASP A 292 18.76 -3.19 12.03
CA ASP A 292 18.06 -2.32 12.97
C ASP A 292 16.55 -2.60 12.97
N GLY A 293 16.05 -3.29 11.94
CA GLY A 293 14.62 -3.54 11.74
C GLY A 293 13.84 -2.30 11.30
N ALA A 294 14.51 -1.17 11.07
CA ALA A 294 13.90 0.06 10.57
C ALA A 294 13.68 -0.04 9.06
N ALA A 295 12.50 0.34 8.59
CA ALA A 295 12.20 0.38 7.17
C ALA A 295 13.10 1.40 6.44
N LEU A 296 13.54 1.04 5.24
CA LEU A 296 14.27 1.94 4.35
C LEU A 296 13.42 3.19 4.07
N GLN A 297 14.02 4.34 4.30
CA GLN A 297 13.44 5.61 3.90
C GLN A 297 13.54 5.73 2.37
N PRO A 298 12.48 6.20 1.69
CA PRO A 298 12.42 6.31 0.25
C PRO A 298 13.34 7.40 -0.33
#